data_AF-A0A4Q2KWM2-F1
#
_entry.id   AF-A0A4Q2KWM2-F1
#
_cell.length_a   1.000
_cell.length_b   1.000
_cell.length_c   1.000
_cell.angle_alpha   90.00
_cell.angle_beta   90.00
_cell.angle_gamma   90.00
#
_symmetry.space_group_name_H-M   'P 1'
#
loop_
_entity.id
_entity.type
_entity.pdbx_description
1 polymer ?
#
loop_
_entity_poly.entity_id
_entity_poly.type
_entity_poly.pdbx_seq_one_letter_code
_entity_poly.pdbx_strand_id
1 'polypeptide(L)'
;MNDIFQDLENALEVKKFDFCALGISQEDQEIVEENEKIFMNTFRKYRNNLFGLCESLYNISEALKKTDSFMAWYESIGLSKDMVSVLLKRWQLYTFFPDYQEKVFSLSDLAIKTLTHKDVLYDDQLAILQGNVTMAKDIKELLAPAMEKNEMDFKKTGEKYFNFKKIKKIEKRMENLPAEDITAFKKELQQYIKELQELLKYKKYDPTKTDDENQHTIDEMLS
;
A
#
# COMPACT_ATOMS: atom_id res chain seq x y z
N MET A 1 1.53 8.47 18.19
CA MET A 1 0.62 9.61 18.38
C MET A 1 -0.79 9.28 17.87
N ASN A 2 -1.34 8.08 18.12
CA ASN A 2 -2.58 7.66 17.44
C ASN A 2 -3.64 6.94 18.29
N ASP A 3 -3.49 6.81 19.62
CA ASP A 3 -4.58 6.24 20.44
C ASP A 3 -5.74 7.24 20.56
N ILE A 4 -5.44 8.53 20.72
CA ILE A 4 -6.46 9.59 20.89
C ILE A 4 -7.39 9.68 19.67
N PHE A 5 -6.87 9.56 18.45
CA PHE A 5 -7.69 9.71 17.24
C PHE A 5 -8.58 8.50 16.98
N GLN A 6 -8.12 7.30 17.32
CA GLN A 6 -8.95 6.09 17.27
C GLN A 6 -10.06 6.14 18.33
N ASP A 7 -9.74 6.61 19.54
CA ASP A 7 -10.73 6.79 20.61
C ASP A 7 -11.78 7.84 20.24
N LEU A 8 -11.35 8.93 19.59
CA LEU A 8 -12.26 9.97 19.07
C LEU A 8 -13.18 9.45 17.98
N GLU A 9 -12.68 8.61 17.08
CA GLU A 9 -13.49 8.01 16.02
C GLU A 9 -14.50 7.00 16.58
N ASN A 10 -14.11 6.18 17.56
CA ASN A 10 -15.03 5.29 18.27
C ASN A 10 -16.08 6.06 19.08
N ALA A 11 -15.68 7.21 19.66
CA ALA A 11 -16.58 8.10 20.37
C ALA A 11 -17.58 8.81 19.45
N LEU A 12 -17.42 8.78 18.11
CA LEU A 12 -18.43 9.30 17.17
C LEU A 12 -19.75 8.51 17.23
N GLU A 13 -19.72 7.27 17.72
CA GLU A 13 -20.93 6.50 18.05
C GLU A 13 -21.50 6.93 19.42
N VAL A 14 -21.90 8.20 19.53
CA VAL A 14 -22.40 8.74 20.80
C VAL A 14 -23.77 8.14 21.15
N LYS A 15 -23.80 7.34 22.23
CA LYS A 15 -25.01 7.18 23.05
C LYS A 15 -25.50 8.57 23.47
N LYS A 16 -26.75 8.92 23.16
CA LYS A 16 -27.35 10.21 23.57
C LYS A 16 -27.06 10.51 25.04
N PHE A 17 -26.37 11.62 25.29
CA PHE A 17 -26.09 12.13 26.63
C PHE A 17 -27.41 12.58 27.27
N ASP A 18 -27.73 12.06 28.46
CA ASP A 18 -28.99 12.36 29.15
C ASP A 18 -28.81 13.60 30.04
N PHE A 19 -29.04 14.77 29.45
CA PHE A 19 -29.01 16.06 30.16
C PHE A 19 -30.05 16.13 31.28
N CYS A 20 -31.21 15.48 31.11
CA CYS A 20 -32.30 15.50 32.08
C CYS A 20 -31.95 14.74 33.36
N ALA A 21 -31.30 13.58 33.24
CA ALA A 21 -30.86 12.78 34.39
C ALA A 21 -29.86 13.51 35.30
N LEU A 22 -29.14 14.51 34.76
CA LEU A 22 -28.12 15.28 35.46
C LEU A 22 -28.58 16.66 35.94
N GLY A 23 -29.83 17.03 35.66
CA GLY A 23 -30.38 18.34 36.05
C GLY A 23 -29.67 19.52 35.39
N ILE A 24 -29.11 19.33 34.19
CA ILE A 24 -28.41 20.37 33.44
C ILE A 24 -29.42 21.39 32.91
N SER A 25 -29.07 22.67 32.97
CA SER A 25 -29.93 23.75 32.49
C SER A 25 -30.09 23.71 30.96
N GLN A 26 -31.16 24.28 30.44
CA GLN A 26 -31.36 24.37 28.99
C GLN A 26 -30.26 25.23 28.32
N GLU A 27 -29.81 26.30 28.98
CA GLU A 27 -28.74 27.17 28.49
C GLU A 27 -27.41 26.40 28.37
N ASP A 28 -27.05 25.61 29.38
CA ASP A 28 -25.85 24.77 29.34
C ASP A 28 -25.98 23.64 28.32
N GLN A 29 -27.17 23.06 28.15
CA GLN A 29 -27.42 22.04 27.13
C GLN A 29 -27.16 22.59 25.72
N GLU A 30 -27.69 23.78 25.41
CA GLU A 30 -27.47 24.42 24.11
C GLU A 30 -25.98 24.68 23.84
N ILE A 31 -25.23 25.12 24.85
CA ILE A 31 -23.78 25.32 24.78
C ILE A 31 -23.05 23.99 24.48
N VAL A 32 -23.41 22.91 25.17
CA VAL A 32 -22.77 21.59 24.97
C VAL A 32 -23.06 21.08 23.57
N GLU A 33 -24.32 21.10 23.12
CA GLU A 33 -24.71 20.63 21.79
C GLU A 33 -24.03 21.43 20.65
N GLU A 34 -23.85 22.74 20.82
CA GLU A 34 -23.13 23.56 19.85
C GLU A 34 -21.63 23.20 19.80
N ASN A 35 -20.99 23.06 20.96
CA ASN A 35 -19.58 22.72 21.03
C ASN A 35 -19.28 21.29 20.57
N GLU A 36 -20.18 20.33 20.81
CA GLU A 36 -20.08 18.98 20.23
C GLU A 36 -20.05 19.05 18.70
N LYS A 37 -20.94 19.83 18.07
CA LYS A 37 -20.93 20.00 16.61
C LYS A 37 -19.63 20.60 16.11
N ILE A 38 -19.12 21.64 16.79
CA ILE A 38 -17.84 22.28 16.44
C ILE A 38 -16.68 21.28 16.56
N PHE A 39 -16.65 20.53 17.66
CA PHE A 39 -15.65 19.51 17.95
C PHE A 39 -15.62 18.45 16.85
N MET A 40 -16.78 17.88 16.50
CA MET A 40 -16.91 16.88 15.45
C MET A 40 -16.51 17.40 14.07
N ASN A 41 -16.94 18.62 13.72
CA ASN A 41 -16.59 19.22 12.43
C ASN A 41 -15.09 19.53 12.34
N THR A 42 -14.46 19.91 13.44
CA THR A 42 -13.01 20.15 13.50
C THR A 42 -12.24 18.85 13.30
N PHE A 43 -12.67 17.76 13.94
CA PHE A 43 -12.09 16.44 13.73
C PHE A 43 -12.20 15.97 12.26
N ARG A 44 -13.38 16.11 11.63
CA ARG A 44 -13.56 15.79 10.19
C ARG A 44 -12.67 16.61 9.28
N LYS A 45 -12.52 17.92 9.55
CA LYS A 45 -11.60 18.80 8.81
C LYS A 45 -10.15 18.35 8.96
N TYR A 46 -9.73 18.01 10.17
CA TYR A 46 -8.39 17.52 10.42
C TYR A 46 -8.08 16.26 9.59
N ARG A 47 -9.02 15.31 9.54
CA ARG A 47 -8.91 14.10 8.69
C ARG A 47 -8.68 14.43 7.22
N ASN A 48 -9.53 15.29 6.65
CA ASN A 48 -9.41 15.69 5.26
C ASN A 48 -8.11 16.46 4.98
N ASN A 49 -7.65 17.26 5.94
CA ASN A 49 -6.38 17.98 5.83
C ASN A 49 -5.19 17.02 5.83
N LEU A 50 -5.21 15.93 6.61
CA LEU A 50 -4.13 14.94 6.58
C LEU A 50 -4.06 14.22 5.22
N PHE A 51 -5.21 13.87 4.64
CA PHE A 51 -5.27 13.33 3.28
C PHE A 51 -4.64 14.31 2.27
N GLY A 52 -5.09 15.57 2.28
CA GLY A 52 -4.57 16.61 1.36
C GLY A 52 -3.09 16.93 1.58
N LEU A 53 -2.60 16.82 2.82
CA LEU A 53 -1.17 16.96 3.15
C LEU A 53 -0.35 15.84 2.51
N CYS A 54 -0.81 14.58 2.64
CA CYS A 54 -0.18 13.41 2.03
C CYS A 54 -0.14 13.52 0.51
N GLU A 55 -1.26 13.91 -0.12
CA GLU A 55 -1.35 14.14 -1.56
C GLU A 55 -0.39 15.24 -2.04
N SER A 56 -0.40 16.38 -1.35
CA SER A 56 0.46 17.53 -1.71
C SER A 56 1.93 17.16 -1.63
N LEU A 57 2.34 16.44 -0.58
CA LEU A 57 3.72 15.98 -0.44
C LEU A 57 4.11 15.01 -1.56
N TYR A 58 3.22 14.10 -1.95
CA TYR A 58 3.45 13.20 -3.08
C TYR A 58 3.62 13.97 -4.39
N ASN A 59 2.74 14.93 -4.68
CA ASN A 59 2.82 15.76 -5.88
C ASN A 59 4.12 16.56 -5.94
N ILE A 60 4.58 17.11 -4.82
CA ILE A 60 5.89 17.76 -4.72
C ILE A 60 7.02 16.77 -4.99
N SER A 61 6.93 15.55 -4.45
CA SER A 61 7.95 14.51 -4.67
C SER A 61 8.07 14.13 -6.14
N GLU A 62 6.96 13.98 -6.86
CA GLU A 62 6.95 13.68 -8.29
C GLU A 62 7.46 14.86 -9.13
N ALA A 63 7.11 16.09 -8.77
CA ALA A 63 7.62 17.29 -9.44
C ALA A 63 9.14 17.43 -9.33
N LEU A 64 9.70 17.14 -8.15
CA LEU A 64 11.15 17.26 -7.86
C LEU A 64 11.97 16.01 -8.19
N LYS A 65 11.32 14.93 -8.64
CA LYS A 65 11.97 13.67 -9.04
C LYS A 65 12.92 13.84 -10.22
N LYS A 66 12.56 14.70 -11.18
CA LYS A 66 13.36 14.96 -12.40
C LYS A 66 14.70 15.61 -12.11
N THR A 67 14.76 16.38 -11.03
CA THR A 67 15.94 17.17 -10.63
C THR A 67 16.69 16.56 -9.45
N ASP A 68 16.25 15.40 -8.94
CA ASP A 68 16.77 14.73 -7.75
C ASP A 68 16.91 15.66 -6.53
N SER A 69 16.01 16.65 -6.42
CA SER A 69 16.13 17.76 -5.46
C SER A 69 15.11 17.69 -4.32
N PHE A 70 14.33 16.61 -4.25
CA PHE A 70 13.27 16.44 -3.24
C PHE A 70 13.82 16.44 -1.81
N MET A 71 14.97 15.79 -1.58
CA MET A 71 15.64 15.76 -0.28
C MET A 71 16.04 17.14 0.20
N ALA A 72 16.72 17.89 -0.67
CA ALA A 72 17.14 19.26 -0.36
C ALA A 72 15.94 20.17 -0.05
N TRP A 73 14.83 20.01 -0.77
CA TRP A 73 13.62 20.78 -0.51
C TRP A 73 13.03 20.48 0.87
N TYR A 74 12.78 19.21 1.22
CA TYR A 74 12.11 18.92 2.49
C TYR A 74 13.00 19.28 3.69
N GLU A 75 14.33 19.14 3.56
CA GLU A 75 15.26 19.54 4.61
C GLU A 75 15.29 21.06 4.81
N SER A 76 15.19 21.84 3.72
CA SER A 76 15.18 23.30 3.79
C SER A 76 13.97 23.88 4.53
N ILE A 77 12.83 23.17 4.52
CA ILE A 77 11.62 23.55 5.26
C ILE A 77 11.51 22.86 6.64
N GLY A 78 12.56 22.15 7.06
CA GLY A 78 12.66 21.53 8.38
C GLY A 78 11.94 20.19 8.54
N LEU A 79 11.54 19.53 7.45
CA LEU A 79 10.94 18.20 7.53
C LEU A 79 12.03 17.13 7.68
N SER A 80 11.75 16.11 8.49
CA SER A 80 12.63 14.96 8.64
C SER A 80 12.34 13.91 7.56
N LYS A 81 13.38 13.16 7.16
CA LYS A 81 13.24 12.01 6.26
C LYS A 81 12.22 10.98 6.78
N ASP A 82 12.16 10.78 8.09
CA ASP A 82 11.24 9.82 8.71
C ASP A 82 9.79 10.27 8.57
N MET A 83 9.50 11.54 8.84
CA MET A 83 8.16 12.12 8.66
C MET A 83 7.72 12.07 7.20
N VAL A 84 8.59 12.48 6.28
CA VAL A 84 8.33 12.44 4.84
C VAL A 84 8.04 11.00 4.38
N SER A 85 8.84 10.04 4.84
CA SER A 85 8.63 8.63 4.51
C SER A 85 7.27 8.11 4.98
N VAL A 86 6.85 8.44 6.20
CA VAL A 86 5.54 8.03 6.74
C VAL A 86 4.40 8.63 5.94
N LEU A 87 4.46 9.93 5.63
CA LEU A 87 3.40 10.61 4.89
C LEU A 87 3.24 10.07 3.47
N LEU A 88 4.35 9.78 2.78
CA LEU A 88 4.31 9.15 1.45
C LEU A 88 3.77 7.72 1.50
N LYS A 89 4.16 6.94 2.51
CA LYS A 89 3.62 5.59 2.74
C LYS A 89 2.12 5.60 3.04
N ARG A 90 1.66 6.59 3.82
CA ARG A 90 0.23 6.79 4.09
C ARG A 90 -0.52 7.17 2.81
N TRP A 91 0.05 8.04 1.96
CA TRP A 91 -0.51 8.35 0.65
C TRP A 91 -0.65 7.11 -0.23
N GLN A 92 0.37 6.26 -0.29
CA GLN A 92 0.33 5.00 -1.05
C GLN A 92 -0.85 4.10 -0.61
N LEU A 93 -1.12 4.02 0.69
CA LEU A 93 -2.26 3.24 1.20
C LEU A 93 -3.60 3.89 0.82
N TYR A 94 -3.70 5.22 0.89
CA TYR A 94 -4.91 5.93 0.45
C TYR A 94 -5.24 5.70 -1.03
N THR A 95 -4.23 5.61 -1.90
CA THR A 95 -4.43 5.38 -3.33
C THR A 95 -4.70 3.92 -3.66
N PHE A 96 -4.05 2.97 -2.97
CA PHE A 96 -4.25 1.54 -3.20
C PHE A 96 -5.57 1.02 -2.63
N PHE A 97 -6.08 1.65 -1.57
CA PHE A 97 -7.24 1.21 -0.82
C PHE A 97 -8.22 2.37 -0.56
N PRO A 98 -8.84 2.95 -1.61
CA PRO A 98 -9.73 4.11 -1.48
C PRO A 98 -10.95 3.83 -0.59
N ASP A 99 -11.44 2.59 -0.57
CA ASP A 99 -12.57 2.18 0.28
C ASP A 99 -12.20 2.08 1.77
N TYR A 100 -10.90 2.13 2.11
CA TYR A 100 -10.39 1.98 3.48
C TYR A 100 -9.70 3.26 3.98
N GLN A 101 -10.00 4.42 3.39
CA GLN A 101 -9.40 5.71 3.78
C GLN A 101 -9.56 6.03 5.26
N GLU A 102 -10.73 5.78 5.85
CA GLU A 102 -10.98 6.05 7.27
C GLU A 102 -10.04 5.22 8.16
N LYS A 103 -9.87 3.95 7.83
CA LYS A 103 -8.95 3.09 8.55
C LYS A 103 -7.49 3.49 8.36
N VAL A 104 -7.08 3.84 7.14
CA VAL A 104 -5.71 4.32 6.88
C VAL A 104 -5.41 5.60 7.67
N PHE A 105 -6.40 6.48 7.80
CA PHE A 105 -6.30 7.68 8.63
C PHE A 105 -6.07 7.35 10.12
N SER A 106 -6.77 6.33 10.64
CA SER A 106 -6.68 5.94 12.05
C SER A 106 -5.36 5.22 12.41
N LEU A 107 -4.61 4.72 11.42
CA LEU A 107 -3.34 4.01 11.64
C LEU A 107 -2.21 4.93 12.13
N SER A 108 -1.59 4.53 13.24
CA SER A 108 -0.38 5.17 13.77
C SER A 108 0.77 5.15 12.77
N ASP A 109 1.72 6.08 12.89
CA ASP A 109 2.92 6.10 12.04
C ASP A 109 3.69 4.78 12.09
N LEU A 110 3.72 4.11 13.25
CA LEU A 110 4.33 2.78 13.39
C LEU A 110 3.52 1.73 12.63
N ALA A 111 2.18 1.76 12.72
CA ALA A 111 1.31 0.86 11.98
C ALA A 111 1.45 1.06 10.46
N ILE A 112 1.51 2.32 9.99
CA ILE A 112 1.79 2.65 8.58
C ILE A 112 3.14 2.06 8.16
N LYS A 113 4.19 2.23 8.95
CA LYS A 113 5.53 1.68 8.64
C LYS A 113 5.51 0.15 8.57
N THR A 114 4.81 -0.51 9.49
CA THR A 114 4.67 -1.98 9.53
C THR A 114 3.89 -2.48 8.32
N LEU A 115 2.75 -1.86 8.01
CA LEU A 115 1.87 -2.27 6.91
C LEU A 115 2.52 -2.04 5.53
N THR A 116 3.38 -1.03 5.43
CA THR A 116 4.16 -0.71 4.21
C THR A 116 5.59 -1.23 4.28
N HIS A 117 5.83 -2.29 5.06
CA HIS A 117 7.13 -2.95 5.05
C HIS A 117 7.35 -3.66 3.71
N LYS A 118 8.60 -3.74 3.26
CA LYS A 118 8.97 -4.33 1.96
C LYS A 118 8.54 -5.79 1.78
N ASP A 119 8.37 -6.51 2.89
CA ASP A 119 8.00 -7.94 2.91
C ASP A 119 6.49 -8.13 3.17
N VAL A 120 5.71 -7.05 3.10
CA VAL A 120 4.24 -7.09 3.22
C VAL A 120 3.66 -6.81 1.84
N LEU A 121 2.91 -7.77 1.31
CA LEU A 121 2.34 -7.70 -0.03
C LEU A 121 0.96 -7.03 -0.01
N TYR A 122 0.44 -6.73 -1.21
CA TYR A 122 -0.87 -6.10 -1.37
C TYR A 122 -1.98 -6.89 -0.64
N ASP A 123 -2.02 -8.21 -0.81
CA ASP A 123 -3.04 -9.06 -0.17
C ASP A 123 -2.92 -9.03 1.37
N ASP A 124 -1.70 -8.97 1.89
CA ASP A 124 -1.46 -8.84 3.33
C ASP A 124 -1.96 -7.48 3.84
N GLN A 125 -1.73 -6.42 3.07
CA GLN A 125 -2.23 -5.07 3.38
C GLN A 125 -3.76 -5.04 3.40
N LEU A 126 -4.39 -5.60 2.37
CA LEU A 126 -5.85 -5.68 2.25
C LEU A 126 -6.45 -6.47 3.41
N ALA A 127 -5.88 -7.62 3.76
CA ALA A 127 -6.36 -8.44 4.87
C ALA A 127 -6.33 -7.68 6.21
N ILE A 128 -5.24 -6.93 6.48
CA ILE A 128 -5.17 -6.06 7.65
C ILE A 128 -6.23 -4.97 7.59
N LEU A 129 -6.43 -4.31 6.44
CA LEU A 129 -7.41 -3.23 6.27
C LEU A 129 -8.86 -3.74 6.36
N GLN A 130 -9.15 -4.98 5.98
CA GLN A 130 -10.47 -5.60 6.15
C GLN A 130 -10.77 -6.03 7.59
N GLY A 131 -9.74 -6.29 8.40
CA GLY A 131 -9.92 -6.67 9.81
C GLY A 131 -10.39 -5.52 10.71
N ASN A 132 -10.44 -5.74 12.03
CA ASN A 132 -10.75 -4.67 13.01
C ASN A 132 -9.50 -4.25 13.82
N VAL A 133 -8.31 -4.39 13.23
CA VAL A 133 -7.04 -4.13 13.92
C VAL A 133 -6.41 -2.84 13.41
N THR A 134 -6.04 -1.97 14.34
CA THR A 134 -5.39 -0.67 14.06
C THR A 134 -4.10 -0.46 14.86
N MET A 135 -3.93 -1.24 15.94
CA MET A 135 -2.75 -1.23 16.79
C MET A 135 -1.54 -1.81 16.08
N ALA A 136 -0.43 -1.09 16.09
CA ALA A 136 0.78 -1.48 15.36
C ALA A 136 1.37 -2.82 15.82
N LYS A 137 1.25 -3.13 17.12
CA LYS A 137 1.73 -4.40 17.70
C LYS A 137 0.94 -5.58 17.14
N ASP A 138 -0.38 -5.48 17.14
CA ASP A 138 -1.28 -6.53 16.68
C ASP A 138 -1.16 -6.71 15.16
N ILE A 139 -1.06 -5.61 14.40
CA ILE A 139 -0.76 -5.66 12.96
C ILE A 139 0.55 -6.39 12.71
N LYS A 140 1.60 -6.11 13.49
CA LYS A 140 2.90 -6.78 13.34
C LYS A 140 2.81 -8.28 13.64
N GLU A 141 2.09 -8.69 14.67
CA GLU A 141 1.90 -10.10 15.02
C GLU A 141 1.13 -10.85 13.92
N LEU A 142 0.08 -10.24 13.36
CA LEU A 142 -0.70 -10.81 12.25
C LEU A 142 0.11 -10.92 10.96
N LEU A 143 0.98 -9.95 10.68
CA LEU A 143 1.81 -9.93 9.47
C LEU A 143 3.06 -10.81 9.59
N ALA A 144 3.50 -11.19 10.80
CA ALA A 144 4.75 -11.93 10.98
C ALA A 144 4.85 -13.22 10.15
N PRO A 145 3.83 -14.09 10.06
CA PRO A 145 3.89 -15.30 9.23
C PRO A 145 3.99 -14.99 7.73
N ALA A 146 3.27 -13.97 7.27
CA ALA A 146 3.32 -13.52 5.88
C ALA A 146 4.69 -12.92 5.54
N MET A 147 5.21 -12.06 6.42
CA MET A 147 6.54 -11.46 6.27
C MET A 147 7.66 -12.50 6.24
N GLU A 148 7.61 -13.52 7.10
CA GLU A 148 8.59 -14.61 7.11
C GLU A 148 8.54 -15.41 5.80
N LYS A 149 7.35 -15.75 5.33
CA LYS A 149 7.15 -16.43 4.05
C LYS A 149 7.63 -15.57 2.86
N ASN A 150 7.27 -14.29 2.85
CA ASN A 150 7.64 -13.35 1.80
C ASN A 150 9.16 -13.09 1.80
N GLU A 151 9.80 -12.97 2.96
CA GLU A 151 11.27 -12.86 3.06
C GLU A 151 11.97 -14.10 2.47
N MET A 152 11.38 -15.29 2.63
CA MET A 152 11.88 -16.52 2.01
C MET A 152 11.68 -16.55 0.48
N ASP A 153 10.62 -15.92 -0.02
CA ASP A 153 10.26 -15.89 -1.45
C ASP A 153 10.99 -14.76 -2.23
N PHE A 154 11.33 -13.64 -1.59
CA PHE A 154 12.10 -12.53 -2.17
C PHE A 154 13.60 -12.64 -1.81
N LYS A 155 14.35 -13.31 -2.68
CA LYS A 155 15.81 -13.51 -2.54
C LYS A 155 16.61 -12.23 -2.26
N LYS A 156 17.65 -12.35 -1.42
CA LYS A 156 18.68 -11.31 -1.19
C LYS A 156 19.33 -10.86 -2.50
N THR A 157 19.63 -9.57 -2.59
CA THR A 157 20.28 -8.90 -3.73
C THR A 157 21.51 -9.69 -4.22
N GLY A 158 21.51 -10.11 -5.49
CA GLY A 158 22.61 -10.87 -6.12
C GLY A 158 22.32 -12.34 -6.39
N GLU A 159 21.25 -12.91 -5.84
CA GLU A 159 20.83 -14.26 -6.22
C GLU A 159 19.98 -14.29 -7.50
N LYS A 160 20.20 -15.30 -8.34
CA LYS A 160 19.42 -15.49 -9.56
C LYS A 160 17.98 -15.88 -9.20
N TYR A 161 17.02 -15.10 -9.70
CA TYR A 161 15.57 -15.39 -9.60
C TYR A 161 15.20 -16.69 -10.33
N PHE A 162 15.87 -16.98 -11.45
CA PHE A 162 15.65 -18.19 -12.23
C PHE A 162 16.77 -19.21 -12.01
N ASN A 163 16.37 -20.46 -11.75
CA ASN A 163 17.31 -21.58 -11.69
C ASN A 163 17.57 -22.14 -13.09
N PHE A 164 18.58 -21.59 -13.77
CA PHE A 164 19.00 -22.03 -15.11
C PHE A 164 19.44 -23.51 -15.18
N LYS A 165 19.68 -24.19 -14.04
CA LYS A 165 19.90 -25.65 -14.04
C LYS A 165 18.66 -26.43 -14.49
N LYS A 166 17.45 -25.85 -14.39
CA LYS A 166 16.23 -26.46 -14.93
C LYS A 166 16.24 -26.52 -16.47
N ILE A 167 16.84 -25.53 -17.14
CA ILE A 167 16.99 -25.52 -18.61
C ILE A 167 17.87 -26.70 -19.06
N LYS A 168 18.99 -26.94 -18.37
CA LYS A 168 19.84 -28.11 -18.63
C LYS A 168 19.12 -29.46 -18.47
N LYS A 169 18.12 -29.53 -17.58
CA LYS A 169 17.28 -30.74 -17.44
C LYS A 169 16.29 -30.88 -18.61
N ILE A 170 15.77 -29.77 -19.14
CA ILE A 170 14.90 -29.74 -20.31
C ILE A 170 15.69 -30.16 -21.56
N GLU A 171 16.92 -29.65 -21.74
CA GLU A 171 17.85 -30.06 -22.81
C GLU A 171 18.07 -31.58 -22.79
N LYS A 172 18.46 -32.13 -21.63
CA LYS A 172 18.68 -33.57 -21.49
C LYS A 172 17.42 -34.42 -21.72
N ARG A 173 16.23 -33.89 -21.43
CA ARG A 173 14.96 -34.58 -21.76
C ARG A 173 14.69 -34.57 -23.25
N MET A 174 14.96 -33.46 -23.93
CA MET A 174 14.82 -33.35 -25.40
C MET A 174 15.76 -34.32 -26.12
N GLU A 175 17.00 -34.49 -25.63
CA GLU A 175 17.97 -35.44 -26.20
C GLU A 175 17.55 -36.91 -26.10
N ASN A 176 16.75 -37.27 -25.10
CA ASN A 176 16.31 -38.65 -24.84
C ASN A 176 14.83 -38.88 -25.20
N LEU A 177 14.19 -37.93 -25.88
CA LEU A 177 12.76 -37.99 -26.19
C LEU A 177 12.52 -38.87 -27.44
N PRO A 178 11.51 -39.76 -27.44
CA PRO A 178 11.09 -40.50 -28.64
C PRO A 178 10.66 -39.54 -29.76
N ALA A 179 10.95 -39.90 -31.01
CA ALA A 179 10.69 -39.04 -32.17
C ALA A 179 9.21 -38.62 -32.31
N GLU A 180 8.30 -39.51 -31.91
CA GLU A 180 6.85 -39.30 -31.88
C GLU A 180 6.40 -38.20 -30.91
N ASP A 181 7.13 -37.99 -29.81
CA ASP A 181 6.79 -37.01 -28.78
C ASP A 181 7.44 -35.64 -28.98
N ILE A 182 8.45 -35.54 -29.87
CA ILE A 182 9.21 -34.30 -30.11
C ILE A 182 8.28 -33.17 -30.53
N THR A 183 7.26 -33.46 -31.34
CA THR A 183 6.31 -32.46 -31.84
C THR A 183 5.45 -31.90 -30.71
N ALA A 184 4.94 -32.75 -29.82
CA ALA A 184 4.17 -32.33 -28.65
C ALA A 184 5.02 -31.54 -27.66
N PHE A 185 6.24 -32.03 -27.38
CA PHE A 185 7.19 -31.36 -26.50
C PHE A 185 7.59 -29.97 -27.00
N LYS A 186 7.82 -29.80 -28.31
CA LYS A 186 8.09 -28.49 -28.91
C LYS A 186 6.91 -27.53 -28.74
N LYS A 187 5.68 -28.02 -28.91
CA LYS A 187 4.48 -27.21 -28.76
C LYS A 187 4.30 -26.74 -27.30
N GLU A 188 4.51 -27.62 -26.32
CA GLU A 188 4.46 -27.27 -24.90
C GLU A 188 5.58 -26.29 -24.51
N LEU A 189 6.80 -26.50 -25.02
CA LEU A 189 7.91 -25.59 -24.79
C LEU A 189 7.65 -24.20 -25.39
N GLN A 190 7.05 -24.13 -26.59
CA GLN A 190 6.64 -22.87 -27.20
C GLN A 190 5.57 -22.14 -26.38
N GLN A 191 4.58 -22.88 -25.86
CA GLN A 191 3.56 -22.32 -24.98
C GLN A 191 4.18 -21.78 -23.68
N TYR A 192 5.10 -22.52 -23.08
CA TYR A 192 5.84 -22.09 -21.88
C TYR A 192 6.68 -20.84 -22.13
N ILE A 193 7.36 -20.75 -23.29
CA ILE A 193 8.08 -19.53 -23.69
C ILE A 193 7.13 -18.34 -23.82
N LYS A 194 5.96 -18.54 -24.44
CA LYS A 194 4.96 -17.49 -24.62
C LYS A 194 4.46 -16.95 -23.28
N GLU A 195 4.12 -17.83 -22.34
CA GLU A 195 3.71 -17.43 -20.99
C GLU A 195 4.81 -16.65 -20.26
N LEU A 196 6.08 -17.08 -20.37
CA LEU A 196 7.20 -16.33 -19.80
C LEU A 196 7.39 -14.94 -20.47
N GLN A 197 7.13 -14.82 -21.77
CA GLN A 197 7.17 -13.53 -22.48
C GLN A 197 6.03 -12.60 -22.07
N GLU A 198 4.82 -13.13 -21.85
CA GLU A 198 3.69 -12.35 -21.29
C GLU A 198 4.04 -11.81 -19.90
N LEU A 199 4.71 -12.59 -19.06
CA LEU A 199 5.18 -12.14 -17.74
C LEU A 199 6.18 -10.97 -17.82
N LEU A 200 6.91 -10.81 -18.92
CA LEU A 200 7.76 -9.63 -19.13
C LEU A 200 6.96 -8.35 -19.40
N LYS A 201 5.71 -8.46 -19.87
CA LYS A 201 4.81 -7.31 -20.08
C LYS A 201 4.31 -6.74 -18.76
N TYR A 202 4.03 -7.58 -17.77
CA TYR A 202 3.58 -7.15 -16.44
C TYR A 202 4.57 -6.26 -15.68
N LYS A 203 5.88 -6.33 -15.99
CA LYS A 203 6.90 -5.46 -15.40
C LYS A 203 6.93 -4.03 -15.99
N LYS A 204 6.25 -3.81 -17.11
CA LYS A 204 6.15 -2.52 -17.82
C LYS A 204 4.76 -1.89 -17.72
N TYR A 205 3.79 -2.60 -17.15
CA TYR A 205 2.46 -2.09 -16.89
C TYR A 205 2.57 -0.98 -15.83
N ASP A 206 2.48 0.26 -16.30
CA ASP A 206 2.36 1.43 -15.45
C ASP A 206 0.85 1.64 -15.20
N PRO A 207 0.36 1.40 -13.98
CA PRO A 207 -1.06 1.56 -13.67
C PRO A 207 -1.53 3.01 -13.78
N THR A 208 -0.62 3.97 -13.98
CA THR A 208 -0.94 5.38 -14.25
C THR A 208 -1.16 5.68 -15.74
N LYS A 209 -0.90 4.71 -16.63
CA LYS A 209 -1.08 4.83 -18.09
C LYS A 209 -2.24 3.97 -18.58
N THR A 210 -2.85 4.40 -19.68
CA THR A 210 -3.91 3.64 -20.34
C THR A 210 -3.35 2.39 -21.04
N ASP A 211 -4.21 1.41 -21.30
CA ASP A 211 -3.81 0.15 -21.94
C ASP A 211 -3.14 0.37 -23.31
N ASP A 212 -3.61 1.34 -24.10
CA ASP A 212 -3.03 1.69 -25.40
C ASP A 212 -1.62 2.31 -25.27
N GLU A 213 -1.38 3.14 -24.25
CA GLU A 213 -0.07 3.75 -23.99
C GLU A 213 0.95 2.74 -23.46
N ASN A 214 0.49 1.80 -22.64
CA ASN A 214 1.29 0.66 -22.19
C ASN A 214 1.65 -0.24 -23.39
N GLN A 215 0.71 -0.48 -24.31
CA GLN A 215 0.93 -1.31 -25.50
C GLN A 215 1.92 -0.68 -26.50
N HIS A 216 1.84 0.62 -26.77
CA HIS A 216 2.75 1.30 -27.70
C HIS A 216 4.22 1.28 -27.24
N THR A 217 4.46 1.50 -25.94
CA THR A 217 5.79 1.48 -25.33
C THR A 217 6.42 0.07 -25.33
N ILE A 218 5.58 -0.98 -25.33
CA ILE A 218 6.02 -2.37 -25.37
C ILE A 218 6.55 -2.72 -26.77
N ASP A 219 5.88 -2.27 -27.82
CA ASP A 219 6.21 -2.61 -29.22
C ASP A 219 7.51 -1.93 -29.70
N GLU A 220 7.80 -0.69 -29.29
CA GLU A 220 9.04 0.04 -29.64
C GLU A 220 10.33 -0.55 -29.03
N MET A 221 10.22 -1.33 -27.94
CA MET A 221 11.37 -1.92 -27.27
C MET A 221 11.69 -3.36 -27.73
N LEU A 222 10.77 -3.97 -28.48
CA LEU A 222 10.91 -5.33 -29.02
C LEU A 222 11.29 -5.33 -30.51
N SER A 223 11.27 -4.16 -31.16
CA SER A 223 11.84 -3.88 -32.49
C SER A 223 13.35 -3.68 -32.42
#